data_AF-A0A336LSI4-F1
#
_entry.id   AF-A0A336LSI4-F1
#
_cell.length_a   1.000
_cell.length_b   1.000
_cell.length_c   1.000
_cell.angle_alpha   90.00
_cell.angle_beta   90.00
_cell.angle_gamma   90.00
#
_symmetry.space_group_name_H-M   'P 1'
#
loop_
_entity.id
_entity.type
_entity.pdbx_description
1 polymer ?
#
loop_
_entity_poly.entity_id
_entity_poly.type
_entity_poly.pdbx_seq_one_letter_code
_entity_poly.pdbx_strand_id
1 'polypeptide(L)'
;MTVPVMKLLLLVLIAIFNCDNSFSKITKHEKIIEQCNNESNLNENEKSALKNWTIPDSPKISCHLYCILKGFKWVEGRAQKIKNKKIERDFKKHGISFNATEFVGKFCEKRLVKSGCNRSKTLFECFLYDFHDKEQFKFVFLGKKMKKQKKP
;
A
#
# COMPACT_ATOMS: atom_id res chain seq x y z
N MET A 1 -45.55 -40.35 25.34
CA MET A 1 -45.33 -39.65 24.06
C MET A 1 -44.28 -38.58 24.30
N THR A 2 -43.01 -38.87 24.00
CA THR A 2 -41.85 -38.03 24.31
C THR A 2 -41.20 -37.59 23.01
N VAL A 3 -41.15 -36.27 22.79
CA VAL A 3 -40.58 -35.65 21.59
C VAL A 3 -39.05 -35.67 21.69
N PRO A 4 -38.30 -36.06 20.65
CA PRO A 4 -36.84 -36.09 20.72
C PRO A 4 -36.27 -34.68 20.53
N VAL A 5 -36.06 -33.97 21.65
CA VAL A 5 -35.42 -32.64 21.72
C VAL A 5 -33.94 -32.67 21.29
N MET A 6 -33.37 -33.86 21.10
CA MET A 6 -31.93 -34.06 20.89
C MET A 6 -31.44 -33.78 19.45
N LYS A 7 -32.34 -33.56 18.48
CA LYS A 7 -31.93 -33.24 17.09
C LYS A 7 -31.87 -31.74 16.78
N LEU A 8 -32.48 -30.88 17.60
CA LEU A 8 -32.52 -29.44 17.32
C LEU A 8 -31.25 -28.70 17.76
N LEU A 9 -30.48 -29.26 18.71
CA LEU A 9 -29.23 -28.69 19.20
C LEU A 9 -28.04 -28.88 18.24
N LEU A 10 -28.12 -29.83 17.29
CA LEU A 10 -27.01 -30.10 16.36
C LEU A 10 -26.96 -29.12 15.17
N LEU A 11 -28.07 -28.43 14.86
CA LEU A 11 -28.15 -27.50 13.72
C LEU A 11 -27.71 -26.08 14.05
N VAL A 12 -27.69 -25.69 15.33
CA VAL A 12 -27.22 -24.36 15.75
C VAL A 12 -25.68 -24.28 15.80
N LEU A 13 -24.99 -25.40 16.00
CA LEU A 13 -23.52 -25.44 16.06
C LEU A 13 -22.83 -25.33 14.69
N ILE A 14 -23.52 -25.64 13.59
CA ILE A 14 -22.95 -25.54 12.22
C ILE A 14 -23.00 -24.09 11.70
N ALA A 15 -23.90 -23.24 12.23
CA ALA A 15 -23.98 -21.84 11.84
C ALA A 15 -22.84 -20.97 12.39
N ILE A 16 -22.15 -21.42 13.45
CA ILE A 16 -21.07 -20.63 14.11
C ILE A 16 -19.72 -20.80 13.39
N PHE A 17 -19.55 -21.83 12.56
CA PHE A 17 -18.32 -22.03 11.77
C PHE A 17 -18.24 -21.21 10.48
N ASN A 18 -19.28 -20.45 10.14
CA ASN A 18 -19.23 -19.44 9.08
C ASN A 18 -18.79 -18.05 9.59
N CYS A 19 -18.30 -17.95 10.83
CA CYS A 19 -17.39 -16.86 11.18
C CYS A 19 -16.04 -17.16 10.51
N ASP A 20 -16.06 -16.99 9.18
CA ASP A 20 -14.91 -17.04 8.30
C ASP A 20 -13.92 -16.04 8.88
N ASN A 21 -12.94 -16.57 9.61
CA ASN A 21 -11.80 -15.86 10.15
C ASN A 21 -11.02 -15.30 8.96
N SER A 22 -11.53 -14.23 8.36
CA SER A 22 -10.81 -13.36 7.44
C SER A 22 -9.80 -12.57 8.27
N PHE A 23 -8.84 -13.29 8.87
CA PHE A 23 -7.51 -12.76 9.09
C PHE A 23 -6.93 -12.51 7.71
N SER A 24 -7.30 -11.36 7.12
CA SER A 24 -6.68 -10.89 5.89
C SER A 24 -5.19 -10.87 6.16
N LYS A 25 -4.44 -11.73 5.49
CA LYS A 25 -3.00 -11.89 5.72
C LYS A 25 -2.31 -10.56 5.45
N ILE A 26 -1.89 -9.88 6.52
CA ILE A 26 -1.21 -8.58 6.46
C ILE A 26 -0.04 -8.69 5.48
N THR A 27 -0.03 -7.81 4.48
CA THR A 27 0.98 -7.85 3.42
C THR A 27 2.32 -7.38 3.97
N LYS A 28 3.43 -7.75 3.32
CA LYS A 28 4.74 -7.21 3.68
C LYS A 28 4.77 -5.67 3.61
N HIS A 29 4.04 -5.10 2.64
CA HIS A 29 3.97 -3.66 2.48
C HIS A 29 3.20 -3.01 3.64
N GLU A 30 2.07 -3.59 4.05
CA GLU A 30 1.30 -3.11 5.21
C GLU A 30 2.15 -3.12 6.49
N LYS A 31 2.92 -4.18 6.74
CA LYS A 31 3.84 -4.23 7.89
C LYS A 31 4.90 -3.11 7.86
N ILE A 32 5.44 -2.80 6.69
CA ILE A 32 6.42 -1.72 6.52
C ILE A 32 5.76 -0.36 6.75
N ILE A 33 4.55 -0.15 6.23
CA ILE A 33 3.80 1.09 6.45
C ILE A 33 3.49 1.26 7.94
N GLU A 34 3.04 0.21 8.62
CA GLU A 34 2.79 0.21 10.07
C GLU A 34 4.05 0.51 10.87
N GLN A 35 5.18 -0.13 10.55
CA GLN A 35 6.46 0.16 11.17
C GLN A 35 6.84 1.63 10.99
N CYS A 36 6.76 2.17 9.77
CA CYS A 36 7.06 3.57 9.50
C CYS A 36 6.06 4.55 10.15
N ASN A 37 4.80 4.15 10.36
CA ASN A 37 3.82 4.93 11.11
C ASN A 37 4.23 5.02 12.58
N ASN A 38 4.65 3.90 13.19
CA ASN A 38 5.07 3.83 14.58
C ASN A 38 6.40 4.55 14.84
N GLU A 39 7.33 4.50 13.89
CA GLU A 39 8.61 5.24 13.97
C GLU A 39 8.45 6.74 13.65
N SER A 40 7.33 7.13 13.03
CA SER A 40 7.09 8.52 12.67
C SER A 40 6.36 9.28 13.77
N ASN A 41 6.79 10.51 14.02
CA ASN A 41 6.09 11.45 14.91
C ASN A 41 4.95 12.19 14.19
N LEU A 42 4.20 11.50 13.32
CA LEU A 42 3.03 12.06 12.63
C LEU A 42 1.88 12.21 13.61
N ASN A 43 1.17 13.32 13.55
CA ASN A 43 -0.07 13.52 14.27
C ASN A 43 -1.24 12.79 13.57
N GLU A 44 -2.40 12.73 14.24
CA GLU A 44 -3.56 12.01 13.69
C GLU A 44 -4.12 12.63 12.42
N ASN A 45 -4.04 13.95 12.25
CA ASN A 45 -4.47 14.63 11.02
C ASN A 45 -3.58 14.22 9.83
N GLU A 46 -2.27 14.15 10.05
CA GLU A 46 -1.28 13.72 9.06
C GLU A 46 -1.49 12.26 8.65
N LYS A 47 -1.70 11.37 9.63
CA LYS A 47 -2.02 9.96 9.39
C LYS A 47 -3.34 9.79 8.63
N SER A 48 -4.37 10.55 9.03
CA SER A 48 -5.68 10.53 8.39
C SER A 48 -5.61 10.99 6.93
N ALA A 49 -4.86 12.06 6.65
CA ALA A 49 -4.62 12.52 5.29
C ALA A 49 -3.96 11.42 4.43
N LEU A 50 -2.91 10.77 4.92
CA LEU A 50 -2.25 9.67 4.19
C LEU A 50 -3.18 8.48 3.96
N LYS A 51 -4.00 8.11 4.94
CA LYS A 51 -5.02 7.05 4.80
C LYS A 51 -6.04 7.39 3.71
N ASN A 52 -6.34 8.67 3.54
CA ASN A 52 -7.22 9.20 2.50
C ASN A 52 -6.50 9.51 1.18
N TRP A 53 -5.23 9.10 1.05
CA TRP A 53 -4.42 9.35 -0.15
C TRP A 53 -4.24 10.84 -0.47
N THR A 54 -4.10 11.64 0.57
CA THR A 54 -3.74 13.05 0.51
C THR A 54 -2.39 13.24 1.21
N ILE A 55 -1.54 14.09 0.66
CA ILE A 55 -0.20 14.34 1.19
C ILE A 55 -0.25 15.67 1.95
N PRO A 56 -0.21 15.66 3.28
CA PRO A 56 -0.24 16.90 4.04
C PRO A 56 1.07 17.66 3.86
N ASP A 57 0.98 18.99 3.91
CA ASP A 57 2.14 19.85 3.78
C ASP A 57 2.90 19.92 5.12
N SER A 58 3.75 18.91 5.35
CA SER A 58 4.54 18.78 6.56
C SER A 58 5.92 18.21 6.25
N PRO A 59 6.99 18.71 6.90
CA PRO A 59 8.35 18.20 6.70
C PRO A 59 8.49 16.73 7.17
N LYS A 60 7.65 16.29 8.12
CA LYS A 60 7.69 14.91 8.64
C LYS A 60 7.23 13.90 7.59
N ILE A 61 6.28 14.28 6.73
CA ILE A 61 5.71 13.42 5.70
C ILE A 61 6.77 12.97 4.70
N SER A 62 7.67 13.86 4.32
CA SER A 62 8.74 13.52 3.40
C SER A 62 9.59 12.37 3.92
N CYS A 63 9.98 12.41 5.20
CA CYS A 63 10.83 11.36 5.77
C CYS A 63 10.04 10.09 6.10
N HIS A 64 8.77 10.22 6.44
CA HIS A 64 7.86 9.07 6.57
C HIS A 64 7.72 8.32 5.22
N LEU A 65 7.46 9.04 4.11
CA LEU A 65 7.39 8.44 2.77
C LEU A 65 8.74 7.83 2.35
N TYR A 66 9.87 8.46 2.70
CA TYR A 66 11.18 7.84 2.52
C TYR A 66 11.33 6.53 3.28
N CYS A 67 10.91 6.46 4.55
CA CYS A 67 10.92 5.21 5.32
C CYS A 67 10.17 4.09 4.57
N ILE A 68 8.96 4.37 4.09
CA ILE A 68 8.14 3.39 3.36
C ILE A 68 8.82 2.95 2.06
N LEU A 69 9.20 3.91 1.20
CA LEU A 69 9.80 3.59 -0.11
C LEU A 69 11.15 2.87 0.04
N LYS A 70 11.92 3.18 1.08
CA LYS A 70 13.14 2.45 1.43
C LYS A 70 12.82 1.03 1.89
N GLY A 71 11.81 0.85 2.73
CA GLY A 71 11.34 -0.48 3.17
C GLY A 71 10.88 -1.35 1.99
N PHE A 72 10.20 -0.75 1.01
CA PHE A 72 9.82 -1.41 -0.24
C PHE A 72 11.00 -1.68 -1.17
N LYS A 73 12.17 -1.08 -0.87
CA LYS A 73 13.37 -1.08 -1.72
C LYS A 73 13.14 -0.40 -3.08
N TRP A 74 12.19 0.53 -3.15
CA TRP A 74 11.96 1.39 -4.31
C TRP A 74 13.01 2.50 -4.38
N VAL A 75 13.56 2.91 -3.24
CA VAL A 75 14.71 3.79 -3.13
C VAL A 75 15.79 3.14 -2.26
N GLU A 76 17.07 3.49 -2.50
CA GLU A 76 18.20 2.96 -1.73
C GLU A 76 19.29 4.01 -1.48
N GLY A 77 19.95 3.87 -0.32
CA GLY A 77 21.10 4.68 0.06
C GLY A 77 20.74 6.11 0.46
N ARG A 78 21.75 6.87 0.91
CA ARG A 78 21.57 8.27 1.34
C ARG A 78 21.14 9.20 0.19
N ALA A 79 21.59 8.90 -1.03
CA ALA A 79 21.19 9.61 -2.24
C ALA A 79 19.76 9.25 -2.73
N GLN A 80 19.10 8.27 -2.10
CA GLN A 80 17.75 7.81 -2.47
C GLN A 80 17.64 7.44 -3.95
N LYS A 81 18.59 6.63 -4.42
CA LYS A 81 18.61 6.15 -5.80
C LYS A 81 17.36 5.31 -6.07
N ILE A 82 16.57 5.72 -7.06
CA ILE A 82 15.35 5.02 -7.46
C ILE A 82 15.71 3.68 -8.09
N LYS A 83 14.99 2.64 -7.71
CA LYS A 83 15.17 1.25 -8.15
C LYS A 83 14.02 0.83 -9.04
N ASN A 84 14.00 1.32 -10.28
CA ASN A 84 12.95 1.05 -11.26
C ASN A 84 12.59 -0.45 -11.36
N LYS A 85 13.59 -1.34 -11.46
CA LYS A 85 13.38 -2.81 -11.48
C LYS A 85 12.68 -3.38 -10.23
N LYS A 86 12.75 -2.70 -9.09
CA LYS A 86 12.04 -3.11 -7.86
C LYS A 86 10.58 -2.68 -7.94
N ILE A 87 10.33 -1.44 -8.37
CA ILE A 87 8.99 -0.90 -8.62
C ILE A 87 8.25 -1.78 -9.63
N GLU A 88 8.85 -2.02 -10.80
CA GLU A 88 8.27 -2.86 -11.87
C GLU A 88 7.95 -4.27 -11.39
N ARG A 89 8.84 -4.86 -10.56
CA ARG A 89 8.59 -6.19 -9.97
C ARG A 89 7.35 -6.16 -9.08
N ASP A 90 7.16 -5.12 -8.29
CA ASP A 90 5.98 -5.03 -7.42
C ASP A 90 4.72 -4.82 -8.25
N PHE A 91 4.70 -3.91 -9.23
CA PHE A 91 3.57 -3.79 -10.18
C PHE A 91 3.24 -5.12 -10.88
N LYS A 92 4.27 -5.84 -11.34
CA LYS A 92 4.10 -7.16 -11.99
C LYS A 92 3.48 -8.21 -11.07
N LYS A 93 3.77 -8.22 -9.76
CA LYS A 93 3.12 -9.13 -8.79
C LYS A 93 1.61 -8.91 -8.70
N HIS A 94 1.14 -7.72 -9.08
CA HIS A 94 -0.27 -7.37 -9.13
C HIS A 94 -0.88 -7.49 -10.54
N GLY A 95 -0.15 -8.09 -11.49
CA GLY A 95 -0.63 -8.31 -12.86
C GLY A 95 -0.56 -7.08 -13.76
N ILE A 96 0.16 -6.03 -13.33
CA ILE A 96 0.27 -4.77 -14.07
C ILE A 96 1.61 -4.75 -14.81
N SER A 97 1.56 -4.66 -16.14
CA SER A 97 2.74 -4.38 -16.95
C SER A 97 3.07 -2.91 -16.85
N PHE A 98 4.27 -2.58 -16.38
CA PHE A 98 4.67 -1.21 -16.08
C PHE A 98 6.16 -1.01 -16.36
N ASN A 99 6.51 0.10 -17.02
CA ASN A 99 7.88 0.56 -17.22
C ASN A 99 8.16 1.74 -16.28
N ALA A 100 8.84 1.48 -15.16
CA ALA A 100 9.11 2.50 -14.17
C ALA A 100 10.16 3.51 -14.65
N THR A 101 11.09 3.08 -15.50
CA THR A 101 12.13 3.97 -16.03
C THR A 101 11.54 5.06 -16.91
N GLU A 102 10.67 4.66 -17.84
CA GLU A 102 9.98 5.61 -18.71
C GLU A 102 9.05 6.53 -17.91
N PHE A 103 8.27 5.97 -16.98
CA PHE A 103 7.36 6.77 -16.15
C PHE A 103 8.10 7.80 -15.30
N VAL A 104 9.15 7.39 -14.58
CA VAL A 104 9.95 8.31 -13.75
C VAL A 104 10.61 9.37 -14.63
N GLY A 105 11.20 8.98 -15.76
CA GLY A 105 11.84 9.92 -16.69
C GLY A 105 10.86 10.97 -17.23
N LYS A 106 9.65 10.55 -17.61
CA LYS A 106 8.65 11.43 -18.24
C LYS A 106 7.90 12.31 -17.24
N PHE A 107 7.50 11.75 -16.10
CA PHE A 107 6.57 12.42 -15.18
C PHE A 107 7.23 12.92 -13.89
N CYS A 108 8.37 12.35 -13.47
CA CYS A 108 9.00 12.72 -12.20
C CYS A 108 10.26 13.54 -12.34
N GLU A 109 11.13 13.22 -13.30
CA GLU A 109 12.53 13.63 -13.29
C GLU A 109 12.73 15.13 -13.06
N LYS A 110 11.90 15.96 -13.70
CA LYS A 110 11.96 17.43 -13.56
C LYS A 110 11.60 17.96 -12.17
N ARG A 111 10.79 17.22 -11.40
CA ARG A 111 10.37 17.59 -10.03
C ARG A 111 11.27 16.97 -8.96
N LEU A 112 11.99 15.90 -9.28
CA LEU A 112 12.79 15.17 -8.30
C LEU A 112 13.96 16.03 -7.81
N VAL A 113 13.92 16.38 -6.52
CA VAL A 113 15.07 17.02 -5.87
C VAL A 113 16.28 16.09 -5.82
N LYS A 114 17.50 16.65 -5.81
CA LYS A 114 18.76 15.89 -5.90
C LYS A 114 18.92 14.83 -4.80
N SER A 115 18.50 15.12 -3.57
CA SER A 115 18.66 14.23 -2.42
C SER A 115 17.73 14.58 -1.27
N GLY A 116 17.69 13.73 -0.25
CA GLY A 116 16.91 13.95 0.97
C GLY A 116 15.46 13.48 0.85
N CYS A 117 14.77 13.46 2.00
CA CYS A 117 13.43 12.90 2.14
C CYS A 117 12.40 13.43 1.12
N ASN A 118 12.53 14.70 0.72
CA ASN A 118 11.67 15.32 -0.27
C ASN A 118 11.71 14.60 -1.63
N ARG A 119 12.83 13.95 -1.99
CA ARG A 119 12.92 13.15 -3.23
C ARG A 119 11.92 11.99 -3.21
N SER A 120 11.77 11.34 -2.06
CA SER A 120 10.78 10.26 -1.87
C SER A 120 9.35 10.77 -1.84
N LYS A 121 9.11 11.96 -1.24
CA LYS A 121 7.80 12.63 -1.31
C LYS A 121 7.41 12.89 -2.77
N THR A 122 8.29 13.52 -3.55
CA THR A 122 8.04 13.80 -4.97
C THR A 122 7.82 12.53 -5.80
N LEU A 123 8.60 11.48 -5.55
CA LEU A 123 8.39 10.21 -6.23
C LEU A 123 7.01 9.62 -5.92
N PHE A 124 6.60 9.63 -4.65
CA PHE A 124 5.27 9.19 -4.25
C PHE A 124 4.16 10.06 -4.85
N GLU A 125 4.32 11.39 -4.85
CA GLU A 125 3.41 12.34 -5.50
C GLU A 125 3.21 12.04 -6.98
N CYS A 126 4.29 11.76 -7.72
CA CYS A 126 4.16 11.36 -9.11
C CYS A 126 3.26 10.14 -9.29
N PHE A 127 3.50 9.09 -8.50
CA PHE A 127 2.72 7.87 -8.62
C PHE A 127 1.27 8.10 -8.22
N LEU A 128 1.03 8.91 -7.21
CA LEU A 128 -0.31 9.18 -6.73
C LEU A 128 -1.12 10.05 -7.69
N TYR A 129 -0.49 11.04 -8.34
CA TYR A 129 -1.19 12.05 -9.12
C TYR A 129 -1.06 11.87 -10.63
N ASP A 130 0.06 11.37 -11.13
CA ASP A 130 0.38 11.29 -12.57
C ASP A 130 0.33 9.86 -13.13
N PHE A 131 0.27 8.83 -12.27
CA PHE A 131 0.04 7.47 -12.74
C PHE A 131 -1.40 7.33 -13.25
N HIS A 132 -1.54 6.80 -14.46
CA HIS A 132 -2.81 6.76 -15.20
C HIS A 132 -3.96 6.07 -14.46
N ASP A 133 -3.67 5.06 -13.62
CA ASP A 133 -4.64 4.37 -12.79
C ASP A 133 -4.24 4.47 -11.31
N LYS A 134 -4.77 5.49 -10.64
CA LYS A 134 -4.47 5.76 -9.23
C LYS A 134 -4.84 4.57 -8.34
N GLU A 135 -5.93 3.87 -8.62
CA GLU A 135 -6.35 2.72 -7.81
C GLU A 135 -5.36 1.57 -7.94
N GLN A 136 -4.86 1.29 -9.16
CA GLN A 136 -3.76 0.33 -9.35
C GLN A 136 -2.53 0.67 -8.53
N PHE A 137 -2.10 1.94 -8.54
CA PHE A 137 -0.98 2.36 -7.70
C PHE A 137 -1.27 2.11 -6.22
N LYS A 138 -2.46 2.48 -5.73
CA LYS A 138 -2.86 2.25 -4.33
C LYS A 138 -2.82 0.77 -3.95
N PHE A 139 -3.31 -0.11 -4.81
CA PHE A 139 -3.26 -1.56 -4.59
C PHE A 139 -1.82 -2.08 -4.50
N VAL A 140 -0.96 -1.68 -5.45
CA VAL A 140 0.46 -2.07 -5.47
C VAL A 140 1.19 -1.54 -4.23
N PHE A 141 0.95 -0.27 -3.88
CA PHE A 141 1.57 0.37 -2.74
C PHE A 141 1.20 -0.32 -1.43
N LEU A 142 -0.08 -0.68 -1.23
CA LEU A 142 -0.54 -1.46 -0.08
C LEU A 142 -0.19 -2.96 -0.16
N GLY A 143 0.33 -3.43 -1.29
CA GLY A 143 0.59 -4.86 -1.53
C GLY A 143 -0.68 -5.71 -1.60
N LYS A 144 -1.85 -5.10 -1.85
CA LYS A 144 -3.16 -5.78 -1.89
C LYS A 144 -3.41 -6.39 -3.27
N LYS A 145 -4.06 -7.55 -3.31
CA LYS A 145 -4.53 -8.13 -4.58
C LYS A 145 -5.71 -7.32 -5.11
N MET A 146 -5.71 -6.99 -6.41
CA MET A 146 -6.91 -6.48 -7.06
C MET A 146 -7.98 -7.57 -6.99
N LYS A 147 -9.16 -7.26 -6.46
CA LYS A 147 -10.31 -8.15 -6.61
C LYS A 147 -10.60 -8.19 -8.12
N LYS A 148 -10.51 -9.36 -8.74
CA LYS A 148 -10.91 -9.53 -10.14
C LYS A 148 -12.33 -8.97 -10.24
N GLN A 149 -12.52 -7.89 -10.98
CA GLN A 149 -13.88 -7.47 -11.33
C GLN A 149 -14.48 -8.65 -12.08
N LYS A 150 -15.55 -9.25 -11.53
CA LYS A 150 -16.39 -10.14 -12.31
C LYS A 150 -16.90 -9.26 -13.45
N LYS A 151 -16.48 -9.55 -14.69
CA LYS A 151 -17.15 -9.01 -15.87
C LYS A 151 -18.66 -9.33 -15.71
N PRO A 152 -19.55 -8.34 -15.91
CA PRO A 152 -20.98 -8.61 -15.95
C PRO A 152 -21.30 -9.66 -17.01
#